data_AF-A0A9K3DS86-F1
#
_entry.id   AF-A0A9K3DS86-F1
#
_cell.length_a   1.000
_cell.length_b   1.000
_cell.length_c   1.000
_cell.angle_alpha   90.00
_cell.angle_beta   90.00
_cell.angle_gamma   90.00
#
_symmetry.space_group_name_H-M   'P 1'
#
loop_
_entity.id
_entity.type
_entity.pdbx_description
1 polymer ?
#
loop_
_entity_poly.entity_id
_entity_poly.type
_entity_poly.pdbx_seq_one_letter_code
_entity_poly.pdbx_strand_id
1 'polypeptide(L)'
;MCFNIRTEKVTNWRDYLRLHCYPIDKFIDEWPTNLASFQAHLAEYCQSTRNLALQLIVAISESLGLHKDYMNTQLGKHAQHMVLNYYPACSAIVNCDKERISIPTFYCPSPEAVIRPTSEVVSDDAPAVYRQFTYGEYYEKFNGL
;
A
#
# COMPACT_ATOMS: atom_id res chain seq x y z
N MET A 1 -0.44 -14.06 -18.19
CA MET A 1 -0.62 -15.50 -17.87
C MET A 1 0.32 -15.85 -16.74
N CYS A 2 -0.12 -15.68 -15.50
CA CYS A 2 0.72 -15.93 -14.33
C CYS A 2 0.70 -17.43 -14.00
N PHE A 3 1.84 -18.11 -14.13
CA PHE A 3 2.05 -19.46 -13.60
C PHE A 3 2.86 -19.35 -12.30
N ASN A 4 2.19 -19.42 -11.16
CA ASN A 4 2.84 -19.74 -9.89
C ASN A 4 2.22 -21.04 -9.33
N ILE A 5 2.64 -22.16 -9.93
CA ILE A 5 2.04 -23.50 -9.75
C ILE A 5 2.32 -24.10 -8.35
N ARG A 6 3.12 -23.44 -7.49
CA ARG A 6 3.53 -24.06 -6.22
C ARG A 6 2.69 -23.69 -4.99
N THR A 7 1.85 -22.66 -5.04
CA THR A 7 1.10 -22.23 -3.82
C THR A 7 -0.36 -21.83 -4.01
N GLU A 8 -0.87 -21.63 -5.22
CA GLU A 8 -2.26 -21.17 -5.42
C GLU A 8 -3.24 -22.31 -5.72
N LYS A 9 -4.17 -22.59 -4.79
CA LYS A 9 -5.33 -23.48 -4.99
C LYS A 9 -6.48 -22.85 -5.77
N VAL A 10 -6.37 -21.55 -6.11
CA VAL A 10 -7.34 -20.79 -6.92
C VAL A 10 -6.55 -19.92 -7.87
N THR A 11 -6.72 -20.09 -9.17
CA THR A 11 -6.08 -19.24 -10.18
C THR A 11 -6.72 -17.85 -10.14
N ASN A 12 -5.97 -16.84 -9.69
CA ASN A 12 -6.45 -15.48 -9.75
C ASN A 12 -6.42 -15.01 -11.22
N TRP A 13 -7.58 -14.64 -11.78
CA TRP A 13 -7.71 -14.18 -13.17
C TRP A 13 -7.23 -12.72 -13.30
N ARG A 14 -5.95 -12.49 -13.00
CA ARG A 14 -5.33 -11.18 -12.88
C ARG A 14 -3.84 -11.24 -13.23
N ASP A 15 -3.41 -10.37 -14.13
CA ASP A 15 -1.99 -10.03 -14.27
C ASP A 15 -1.71 -8.76 -13.46
N TYR A 16 -0.52 -8.63 -12.87
CA TYR A 16 -0.16 -7.45 -12.08
C TYR A 16 1.31 -7.04 -12.19
N LEU A 17 1.57 -5.75 -12.03
CA LEU A 17 2.90 -5.16 -11.92
C LEU A 17 2.98 -4.37 -10.61
N ARG A 18 3.92 -4.71 -9.73
CA ARG A 18 4.16 -4.00 -8.47
C ARG A 18 5.39 -3.11 -8.61
N LEU A 19 5.26 -1.85 -8.20
CA LEU A 19 6.31 -0.84 -8.26
C LEU A 19 6.58 -0.25 -6.88
N HIS A 20 7.85 0.00 -6.59
CA HIS A 20 8.28 0.85 -5.48
C HIS A 20 8.26 2.31 -5.96
N CYS A 21 7.63 3.19 -5.18
CA CYS A 21 7.28 4.54 -5.65
C CYS A 21 7.85 5.68 -4.80
N TYR A 22 8.45 5.38 -3.64
CA TYR A 22 9.03 6.41 -2.81
C TYR A 22 10.30 5.95 -2.08
N PRO A 23 11.39 6.74 -2.13
CA PRO A 23 11.53 7.99 -2.88
C PRO A 23 11.70 7.74 -4.39
N ILE A 24 11.08 8.57 -5.24
CA ILE A 24 10.93 8.31 -6.70
C ILE A 24 12.29 8.16 -7.39
N ASP A 25 13.24 9.03 -7.06
CA ASP A 25 14.60 9.08 -7.62
C ASP A 25 15.37 7.76 -7.47
N LYS A 26 15.03 6.96 -6.45
CA LYS A 26 15.69 5.66 -6.22
C LYS A 26 15.12 4.52 -7.03
N PHE A 27 13.89 4.65 -7.52
CA PHE A 27 13.15 3.54 -8.12
C PHE A 27 12.73 3.77 -9.57
N ILE A 28 12.86 5.00 -10.07
CA ILE A 28 12.42 5.36 -11.43
C ILE A 28 13.08 4.51 -12.53
N ASP A 29 14.33 4.09 -12.32
CA ASP A 29 15.08 3.24 -13.25
C ASP A 29 14.56 1.80 -13.31
N GLU A 30 13.84 1.34 -12.28
CA GLU A 30 13.20 0.02 -12.24
C GLU A 30 11.82 0.02 -12.91
N TRP A 31 11.28 1.20 -13.24
CA TRP A 31 9.95 1.32 -13.84
C TRP A 31 10.00 1.03 -15.34
N PRO A 32 8.87 0.65 -15.97
CA PRO A 32 8.80 0.42 -17.40
C PRO A 32 9.29 1.63 -18.21
N THR A 33 10.34 1.42 -19.01
CA THR A 33 11.01 2.45 -19.82
C THR A 33 10.49 2.54 -21.26
N ASN A 34 9.63 1.61 -21.66
CA ASN A 34 9.15 1.49 -23.04
C ASN A 34 8.30 2.68 -23.51
N LEU A 35 7.89 3.57 -22.59
CA LEU A 35 7.19 4.82 -22.88
C LEU A 35 7.72 5.92 -21.95
N ALA A 36 8.60 6.81 -22.43
CA ALA A 36 9.18 7.88 -21.60
C ALA A 36 8.12 8.81 -20.98
N SER A 37 7.00 9.05 -21.68
CA SER A 37 5.86 9.80 -21.14
C SER A 37 5.21 9.07 -19.96
N PHE A 38 5.23 7.74 -19.94
CA PHE A 38 4.59 6.95 -18.89
C PHE A 38 5.27 7.13 -17.53
N GLN A 39 6.60 7.15 -17.47
CA GLN A 39 7.33 7.38 -16.22
C GLN A 39 7.02 8.76 -15.63
N ALA A 40 6.96 9.80 -16.46
CA ALA A 40 6.62 11.16 -16.01
C ALA A 40 5.21 11.22 -15.39
N HIS A 41 4.20 10.67 -16.08
CA HIS A 41 2.83 10.63 -15.55
C HIS A 41 2.71 9.76 -14.29
N LEU A 42 3.42 8.63 -14.22
CA LEU A 42 3.45 7.79 -13.03
C LEU A 42 4.08 8.53 -11.83
N ALA A 43 5.16 9.28 -12.06
CA ALA A 43 5.82 10.06 -11.02
C ALA A 43 4.88 11.15 -10.47
N GLU A 44 4.20 11.88 -11.35
CA GLU A 44 3.20 12.88 -10.97
C GLU A 44 2.04 12.27 -10.18
N TYR A 45 1.51 11.13 -10.63
CA TYR A 45 0.46 10.39 -9.92
C TYR A 45 0.94 9.94 -8.53
N CYS A 46 2.15 9.37 -8.44
CA CYS A 46 2.71 8.91 -7.17
C CYS A 46 2.92 10.08 -6.18
N GLN A 47 3.40 11.23 -6.66
CA GLN A 47 3.56 12.42 -5.83
C GLN A 47 2.20 12.96 -5.36
N SER A 48 1.23 13.08 -6.26
CA SER A 48 -0.11 13.59 -5.97
C SER A 48 -0.85 12.73 -4.95
N THR A 49 -0.84 11.41 -5.17
CA THR A 49 -1.45 10.46 -4.24
C THR A 49 -0.76 10.49 -2.87
N ARG A 50 0.58 10.66 -2.84
CA ARG A 50 1.32 10.74 -1.58
C ARG A 50 0.95 11.96 -0.77
N ASN A 51 0.82 13.11 -1.43
CA ASN A 51 0.39 14.34 -0.78
C ASN A 51 -1.01 14.17 -0.18
N LEU A 52 -1.95 13.57 -0.92
CA LEU A 52 -3.29 13.27 -0.41
C LEU A 52 -3.26 12.32 0.80
N ALA A 53 -2.49 11.23 0.71
CA ALA A 53 -2.39 10.26 1.81
C ALA A 53 -1.81 10.89 3.09
N LEU A 54 -0.80 11.75 2.96
CA LEU A 54 -0.24 12.49 4.09
C LEU A 54 -1.25 13.45 4.72
N GLN A 55 -2.05 14.14 3.91
CA GLN A 55 -3.14 14.98 4.40
C GLN A 55 -4.21 14.16 5.13
N LEU A 56 -4.55 12.98 4.62
CA LEU A 56 -5.48 12.06 5.28
C LEU A 56 -4.94 11.54 6.61
N ILE A 57 -3.65 11.19 6.69
CA ILE A 57 -3.02 10.77 7.95
C ILE A 57 -3.10 11.88 9.00
N VAL A 58 -2.85 13.13 8.60
CA VAL A 58 -3.01 14.30 9.48
C VAL A 58 -4.46 14.43 9.95
N ALA A 59 -5.43 14.39 9.04
CA ALA A 59 -6.84 14.51 9.37
C ALA A 59 -7.32 13.37 10.30
N ILE A 60 -6.83 12.14 10.09
CA ILE A 60 -7.09 11.00 10.97
C ILE A 60 -6.52 11.27 12.36
N SER A 61 -5.27 11.74 12.44
CA SER A 61 -4.63 12.10 13.71
C SER A 61 -5.46 13.11 14.51
N GLU A 62 -5.87 14.19 13.85
CA GLU A 62 -6.68 15.24 14.48
C GLU A 62 -8.09 14.75 14.85
N SER A 63 -8.72 13.89 14.03
CA SER A 63 -10.03 13.30 14.33
C SER A 63 -10.03 12.41 15.57
N LEU A 64 -8.87 11.85 15.91
CA LEU A 64 -8.64 11.06 17.12
C LEU A 64 -8.25 11.94 18.33
N GLY A 65 -8.24 13.27 18.18
CA GLY A 65 -7.81 14.20 19.23
C GLY A 65 -6.31 14.26 19.45
N LEU A 66 -5.51 13.71 18.52
CA LEU A 66 -4.06 13.66 18.62
C LEU A 66 -3.43 14.88 17.95
N HIS A 67 -2.16 15.15 18.27
CA HIS A 67 -1.38 16.14 17.54
C HIS A 67 -1.33 15.78 16.04
N LYS A 68 -1.44 16.75 15.14
CA LYS A 68 -1.48 16.53 13.68
C LYS A 68 -0.35 15.64 13.13
N ASP A 69 0.84 15.75 13.72
CA ASP A 69 2.03 15.00 13.30
C ASP A 69 2.20 13.67 14.03
N TYR A 70 1.31 13.34 14.97
CA TYR A 70 1.43 12.17 15.83
C TYR A 70 1.45 10.87 15.01
N MET A 71 0.38 10.61 14.24
CA MET A 71 0.26 9.38 13.44
C MET A 71 1.40 9.26 12.43
N ASN A 72 1.76 10.35 11.76
CA ASN A 72 2.86 10.35 10.80
C ASN A 72 4.21 10.00 11.47
N THR A 73 4.44 10.50 12.68
CA THR A 73 5.65 10.18 13.47
C THR A 73 5.69 8.70 13.85
N GLN A 74 4.56 8.12 14.27
CA GLN A 74 4.49 6.69 14.62
C GLN A 74 4.74 5.78 13.40
N LEU A 75 4.29 6.19 12.21
CA LEU A 75 4.50 5.43 10.97
C LEU A 75 5.95 5.48 10.45
N GLY A 76 6.77 6.40 10.96
CA GLY A 76 8.20 6.51 10.64
C GLY A 76 8.47 6.85 9.17
N LYS A 77 9.59 6.33 8.63
CA LYS A 77 9.95 6.49 7.20
C LYS A 77 9.08 5.59 6.33
N HIS A 78 7.85 6.02 6.09
CA HIS A 78 6.85 5.26 5.35
C HIS A 78 7.19 5.11 3.86
N ALA A 79 7.05 3.88 3.36
CA ALA A 79 7.21 3.53 1.96
C ALA A 79 5.92 3.78 1.16
N GLN A 80 6.06 3.90 -0.15
CA GLN A 80 4.95 3.93 -1.09
C GLN A 80 5.12 2.82 -2.11
N HIS A 81 4.09 2.00 -2.29
CA HIS A 81 4.03 0.99 -3.33
C HIS A 81 2.79 1.19 -4.19
N MET A 82 2.89 0.81 -5.46
CA MET A 82 1.78 0.84 -6.39
C MET A 82 1.66 -0.52 -7.05
N VAL A 83 0.44 -0.97 -7.31
CA VAL A 83 0.20 -2.20 -8.07
C VAL A 83 -0.72 -1.89 -9.24
N LEU A 84 -0.25 -2.08 -10.47
CA LEU A 84 -1.08 -2.02 -11.66
C LEU A 84 -1.69 -3.41 -11.85
N ASN A 85 -3.00 -3.52 -11.74
CA ASN A 85 -3.71 -4.77 -11.95
C ASN A 85 -4.46 -4.71 -13.27
N TYR A 86 -4.31 -5.77 -14.06
CA TYR A 86 -5.05 -6.00 -15.30
C TYR A 86 -5.94 -7.24 -15.13
N TYR A 87 -7.23 -7.05 -15.33
CA TYR A 87 -8.24 -8.11 -15.28
C TYR A 87 -8.81 -8.28 -16.69
N PRO A 88 -8.48 -9.39 -17.39
CA PRO A 88 -9.08 -9.67 -18.69
C PRO A 88 -10.58 -9.88 -18.57
N ALA A 89 -11.33 -9.58 -19.63
CA ALA A 89 -12.74 -9.98 -19.72
C ALA A 89 -12.84 -11.51 -19.54
N CYS A 90 -13.76 -11.97 -18.70
CA CYS A 90 -13.93 -13.38 -18.38
C CYS A 90 -15.41 -13.72 -18.28
N SER A 91 -15.81 -14.82 -18.92
CA SER A 91 -17.20 -15.29 -18.99
C SER A 91 -17.73 -15.89 -17.68
N ALA A 92 -16.91 -16.02 -16.63
CA ALA A 92 -17.29 -16.81 -15.46
C ALA A 92 -17.84 -16.05 -14.25
N ILE A 93 -17.27 -14.93 -13.75
CA ILE A 93 -17.74 -14.36 -12.45
C ILE A 93 -17.61 -12.82 -12.29
N VAL A 94 -16.71 -12.09 -12.99
CA VAL A 94 -16.36 -10.69 -12.61
C VAL A 94 -16.82 -9.59 -13.57
N ASN A 95 -16.67 -9.79 -14.88
CA ASN A 95 -17.20 -8.92 -15.94
C ASN A 95 -17.00 -9.64 -17.28
N CYS A 96 -18.08 -9.93 -18.01
CA CYS A 96 -18.00 -10.59 -19.31
C CYS A 96 -17.88 -9.59 -20.48
N ASP A 97 -18.08 -8.29 -20.21
CA ASP A 97 -18.22 -7.30 -21.28
C ASP A 97 -16.93 -6.52 -21.59
N LYS A 98 -16.08 -6.25 -20.59
CA LYS A 98 -14.86 -5.41 -20.76
C LYS A 98 -13.75 -5.76 -19.77
N GLU A 99 -12.50 -5.59 -20.22
CA GLU A 99 -11.32 -5.57 -19.36
C GLU A 99 -11.39 -4.47 -18.30
N ARG A 100 -10.74 -4.70 -17.15
CA ARG A 100 -10.66 -3.73 -16.05
C ARG A 100 -9.21 -3.51 -15.67
N ILE A 101 -8.84 -2.26 -15.42
CA ILE A 101 -7.55 -1.87 -14.86
C ILE A 101 -7.80 -1.20 -13.50
N SER A 102 -6.97 -1.51 -12.50
CA SER A 102 -6.97 -0.78 -11.22
C SER A 102 -5.57 -0.56 -10.71
N ILE A 103 -5.31 0.63 -10.16
CA ILE A 103 -3.99 1.06 -9.69
C ILE A 103 -4.07 1.42 -8.19
N PRO A 104 -4.21 0.43 -7.28
CA PRO A 104 -4.08 0.69 -5.85
C PRO A 104 -2.69 1.21 -5.50
N THR A 105 -2.67 2.20 -4.62
CA THR A 105 -1.47 2.79 -4.03
C THR A 105 -1.49 2.55 -2.53
N PHE A 106 -0.38 2.06 -1.99
CA PHE A 106 -0.22 1.66 -0.60
C PHE A 106 0.80 2.56 0.09
N TYR A 107 0.44 3.05 1.27
CA TYR A 107 1.34 3.78 2.17
C TYR A 107 1.65 2.88 3.35
N CYS A 108 2.87 2.39 3.39
CA CYS A 108 3.28 1.38 4.36
C CYS A 108 4.16 2.02 5.44
N PRO A 109 3.96 1.70 6.73
CA PRO A 109 4.86 2.11 7.79
C PRO A 109 6.31 1.71 7.49
N SER A 110 7.26 2.36 8.15
CA SER A 110 8.63 1.86 8.24
C SER A 110 8.62 0.45 8.82
N PRO A 111 9.49 -0.48 8.35
CA PRO A 111 9.61 -1.80 8.96
C PRO A 111 9.86 -1.73 10.47
N GLU A 112 10.51 -0.66 10.93
CA GLU A 112 10.90 -0.45 12.32
C GLU A 112 9.79 0.22 13.15
N ALA A 113 8.70 0.64 12.50
CA ALA A 113 7.56 1.25 13.17
C ALA A 113 6.87 0.22 14.07
N VAL A 114 6.70 0.56 15.34
CA VAL A 114 5.96 -0.25 16.30
C VAL A 114 4.47 -0.01 16.10
N ILE A 115 3.76 -1.02 15.61
CA ILE A 115 2.32 -1.00 15.42
C ILE A 115 1.66 -1.42 16.73
N ARG A 116 0.84 -0.53 17.30
CA ARG A 116 0.07 -0.76 18.53
C ARG A 116 -1.15 0.16 18.57
N PRO A 117 -2.19 -0.18 19.34
CA PRO A 117 -3.20 0.81 19.74
C PRO A 117 -2.52 2.01 20.40
N THR A 118 -2.84 3.20 19.92
CA THR A 118 -2.34 4.46 20.48
C THR A 118 -2.80 4.60 21.93
N SER A 119 -1.86 4.78 22.85
CA SER A 119 -2.12 4.87 24.30
C SER A 119 -3.13 5.97 24.67
N GLU A 120 -3.19 7.00 23.86
CA GLU A 120 -4.01 8.20 23.99
C GLU A 120 -5.48 7.92 23.66
N VAL A 121 -5.79 6.81 22.97
CA VAL A 121 -7.16 6.37 22.66
C VAL A 121 -7.55 5.09 23.41
N VAL A 122 -6.64 4.52 24.20
CA VAL A 122 -6.90 3.34 25.03
C VAL A 122 -7.38 3.82 26.40
N SER A 123 -8.49 3.26 26.86
CA SER A 123 -9.06 3.54 28.19
C SER A 123 -9.63 2.27 28.82
N ASP A 124 -10.11 2.36 30.05
CA ASP A 124 -10.77 1.23 30.72
C ASP A 124 -12.06 0.81 29.98
N ASP A 125 -12.76 1.76 29.36
CA ASP A 125 -13.96 1.53 28.55
C ASP A 125 -13.63 1.04 27.12
N ALA A 126 -12.40 1.27 26.65
CA ALA A 126 -11.91 0.89 25.33
C ALA A 126 -10.48 0.32 25.43
N PRO A 127 -10.31 -0.90 25.97
CA PRO A 127 -8.99 -1.47 26.21
C PRO A 127 -8.28 -1.84 24.91
N ALA A 128 -6.96 -1.93 24.96
CA ALA A 128 -6.14 -2.38 23.83
C ALA A 128 -6.47 -3.84 23.46
N VAL A 129 -7.11 -4.05 22.30
CA VAL A 129 -7.46 -5.39 21.80
C VAL A 129 -6.32 -6.03 20.99
N TYR A 130 -5.44 -5.21 20.40
CA TYR A 130 -4.35 -5.68 19.55
C TYR A 130 -3.01 -5.61 20.29
N ARG A 131 -2.21 -6.68 20.16
CA ARG A 131 -0.83 -6.72 20.66
C ARG A 131 0.08 -5.79 19.85
N GLN A 132 1.17 -5.33 20.46
CA GLN A 132 2.20 -4.59 19.76
C GLN A 132 3.18 -5.51 19.01
N PHE A 133 3.67 -5.06 17.87
CA PHE A 133 4.70 -5.71 17.04
C PHE A 133 5.32 -4.67 16.10
N THR A 134 6.49 -4.93 15.53
CA THR A 134 7.02 -4.07 14.46
C THR A 134 6.36 -4.39 13.12
N TYR A 135 6.24 -3.39 12.24
CA TYR A 135 5.66 -3.63 10.91
C TYR A 135 6.48 -4.64 10.10
N GLY A 136 7.80 -4.70 10.31
CA GLY A 136 8.70 -5.71 9.76
C GLY A 136 8.33 -7.13 10.21
N GLU A 137 8.16 -7.35 11.51
CA GLU A 137 7.73 -8.65 12.08
C GLU A 137 6.39 -9.12 11.49
N TYR A 138 5.45 -8.19 11.31
CA TYR A 138 4.17 -8.48 10.66
C TYR A 138 4.37 -8.91 9.21
N TYR A 139 5.17 -8.15 8.45
CA TYR A 139 5.38 -8.44 7.03
C TYR A 139 6.07 -9.79 6.82
N GLU A 140 7.11 -10.10 7.60
CA GLU A 140 7.80 -11.40 7.56
C GLU A 140 6.83 -12.55 7.85
N LYS A 141 5.98 -12.39 8.87
CA LYS A 141 5.02 -13.44 9.27
C LYS A 141 3.93 -13.70 8.23
N PHE A 142 3.44 -12.67 7.54
CA PHE A 142 2.23 -12.78 6.71
C PHE A 142 2.49 -12.76 5.20
N ASN A 143 3.62 -12.22 4.74
CA ASN A 143 3.98 -12.14 3.32
C ASN A 143 5.21 -13.00 2.97
N GLY A 144 5.61 -13.90 3.87
CA GLY A 144 6.75 -14.82 3.79
C GLY A 144 7.41 -14.94 2.42
N LEU A 145 8.52 -14.21 2.26
CA LEU A 145 9.70 -14.68 1.56
C LEU A 145 10.61 -15.36 2.58
#